data_AF-A0A7C1NDY1-F1
#
_entry.id   AF-A0A7C1NDY1-F1
#
_cell.length_a   1.000
_cell.length_b   1.000
_cell.length_c   1.000
_cell.angle_alpha   90.00
_cell.angle_beta   90.00
_cell.angle_gamma   90.00
#
_symmetry.space_group_name_H-M   'P 1'
#
loop_
_entity.id
_entity.type
_entity.pdbx_description
1 polymer ?
#
loop_
_entity_poly.entity_id
_entity_poly.type
_entity_poly.pdbx_seq_one_letter_code
_entity_poly.pdbx_strand_id
1 'polypeptide(L)'
;MDATENRLNEVLEIAQEILQVQDLDLLLERILSAARKFTNANAGSIYLREGDKLIFSFTQNEALQAKLPRGKKMIYSTFTLPISHETI
;
A
#
# COMPACT_ATOMS: atom_id res chain seq x y z
N MET A 1 29.46 -4.76 3.99
CA MET A 1 28.39 -4.75 2.98
C MET A 1 27.98 -3.31 2.76
N ASP A 2 27.89 -2.90 1.50
CA ASP A 2 27.59 -1.52 1.12
C ASP A 2 26.10 -1.22 1.41
N ALA A 3 25.76 -0.01 1.85
CA ALA A 3 24.39 0.38 2.15
C ALA A 3 23.46 0.28 0.92
N THR A 4 24.03 0.45 -0.28
CA THR A 4 23.31 0.29 -1.55
C THR A 4 22.95 -1.18 -1.82
N GLU A 5 23.87 -2.09 -1.50
CA GLU A 5 23.69 -3.53 -1.67
C GLU A 5 22.60 -4.07 -0.73
N ASN A 6 22.56 -3.57 0.51
CA ASN A 6 21.49 -3.91 1.45
C ASN A 6 20.11 -3.44 0.96
N ARG A 7 19.98 -2.22 0.43
CA ARG A 7 18.72 -1.72 -0.12
C ARG A 7 18.25 -2.50 -1.35
N LEU A 8 19.18 -2.91 -2.21
CA LEU A 8 18.85 -3.74 -3.37
C LEU A 8 18.32 -5.12 -2.94
N ASN A 9 18.95 -5.72 -1.93
CA ASN A 9 18.51 -6.99 -1.38
C ASN A 9 17.12 -6.88 -0.73
N GLU A 10 16.84 -5.81 0.03
CA GLU A 10 15.50 -5.56 0.58
C GLU A 10 14.43 -5.47 -0.51
N VAL A 11 14.73 -4.77 -1.62
CA VAL A 11 13.80 -4.66 -2.75
C VAL A 11 13.58 -6.03 -3.43
N LEU A 12 14.62 -6.84 -3.57
CA LEU A 12 14.52 -8.18 -4.14
C LEU A 12 13.70 -9.13 -3.27
N GLU A 13 13.88 -9.12 -1.96
CA GLU A 13 13.07 -9.91 -1.02
C GLU A 13 11.60 -9.49 -1.08
N ILE A 14 11.32 -8.18 -1.07
CA ILE A 14 9.98 -7.63 -1.27
C ILE A 14 9.36 -8.15 -2.57
N ALA A 15 10.10 -8.11 -3.68
CA ALA A 15 9.60 -8.54 -4.98
C ALA A 15 9.27 -10.04 -5.01
N GLN A 16 10.10 -10.87 -4.36
CA GLN A 16 9.85 -12.31 -4.25
C GLN A 16 8.60 -12.62 -3.41
N GLU A 17 8.41 -11.93 -2.28
CA GLU A 17 7.21 -12.10 -1.46
C GLU A 17 5.93 -11.73 -2.23
N ILE A 18 5.99 -10.66 -3.01
CA ILE A 18 4.90 -10.18 -3.87
C ILE A 18 4.51 -11.25 -4.90
N LEU A 19 5.49 -11.87 -5.56
CA LEU A 19 5.24 -12.87 -6.62
C LEU A 19 4.55 -14.15 -6.15
N GLN A 20 4.59 -14.46 -4.85
CA GLN A 20 3.96 -15.68 -4.29
C GLN A 20 2.49 -15.49 -3.91
N VAL A 21 1.97 -14.27 -3.97
CA VAL A 21 0.59 -13.98 -3.57
C VAL A 21 -0.36 -14.12 -4.76
N GLN A 22 -1.30 -15.05 -4.67
CA GLN A 22 -2.33 -15.28 -5.70
C GLN A 22 -3.57 -14.38 -5.53
N ASP A 23 -3.78 -13.83 -4.33
CA ASP A 23 -4.91 -12.96 -4.02
C ASP A 23 -4.52 -11.49 -4.26
N LEU A 24 -5.20 -10.84 -5.21
CA LEU A 24 -4.94 -9.45 -5.58
C LEU A 24 -5.02 -8.49 -4.39
N ASP A 25 -5.94 -8.71 -3.45
CA ASP A 25 -6.12 -7.84 -2.30
C ASP A 25 -4.92 -7.96 -1.34
N LEU A 26 -4.48 -9.21 -1.09
CA LEU A 26 -3.30 -9.47 -0.26
C LEU A 26 -2.02 -8.95 -0.93
N LEU A 27 -1.94 -9.06 -2.26
CA LEU A 27 -0.81 -8.58 -3.05
C LEU A 27 -0.67 -7.06 -2.92
N LEU A 28 -1.77 -6.33 -3.09
CA LEU A 28 -1.80 -4.87 -2.98
C LEU A 28 -1.55 -4.40 -1.54
N GLU A 29 -2.05 -5.11 -0.51
CA GLU A 29 -1.69 -4.84 0.89
C GLU A 29 -0.16 -4.96 1.10
N ARG A 30 0.48 -6.00 0.56
CA ARG A 30 1.93 -6.21 0.69
C ARG A 30 2.75 -5.17 -0.07
N ILE A 31 2.36 -4.86 -1.31
CA ILE A 31 3.01 -3.81 -2.11
C ILE A 31 2.98 -2.48 -1.35
N LEU A 32 1.83 -2.10 -0.80
CA LEU A 32 1.69 -0.85 -0.05
C LEU A 32 2.58 -0.83 1.19
N SER A 33 2.66 -1.94 1.93
CA SER A 33 3.55 -2.06 3.09
C SER A 33 5.02 -1.96 2.72
N ALA A 34 5.44 -2.63 1.65
CA ALA A 34 6.82 -2.60 1.19
C ALA A 34 7.23 -1.21 0.69
N ALA A 35 6.39 -0.57 -0.12
CA ALA A 35 6.62 0.78 -0.61
C ALA A 35 6.76 1.78 0.55
N ARG A 36 5.85 1.71 1.54
CA ARG A 36 5.92 2.57 2.73
C ARG A 36 7.19 2.37 3.54
N LYS A 37 7.62 1.11 3.76
CA LYS A 37 8.88 0.82 4.47
C LYS A 37 10.08 1.37 3.69
N PHE A 38 10.15 1.11 2.40
CA PHE A 38 11.23 1.55 1.53
C PHE A 38 11.37 3.08 1.48
N THR A 39 10.24 3.80 1.44
CA THR A 39 10.23 5.28 1.45
C THR A 39 10.18 5.88 2.85
N ASN A 40 10.16 5.07 3.90
CA ASN A 40 9.96 5.48 5.30
C ASN A 40 8.69 6.35 5.51
N ALA A 41 7.59 6.04 4.82
CA ALA A 41 6.35 6.79 4.85
C ALA A 41 5.37 6.33 5.95
N ASN A 42 4.78 7.29 6.67
CA ASN A 42 3.83 7.02 7.76
C ASN A 42 2.43 6.57 7.29
N ALA A 43 2.07 6.89 6.05
CA ALA A 43 0.82 6.49 5.44
C ALA A 43 0.97 6.29 3.93
N GLY A 44 0.03 5.58 3.34
CA GLY A 44 -0.09 5.44 1.89
C GLY A 44 -1.41 4.78 1.51
N SER A 45 -1.78 4.92 0.25
CA SER A 45 -2.98 4.33 -0.34
C SER A 45 -2.70 3.84 -1.75
N ILE A 46 -3.46 2.83 -2.19
CA ILE A 46 -3.48 2.35 -3.57
C ILE A 46 -4.88 2.57 -4.15
N TYR A 47 -4.90 3.14 -5.35
CA TYR A 47 -6.09 3.32 -6.17
C TYR A 47 -6.06 2.37 -7.35
N LEU A 48 -7.19 1.70 -7.61
CA LEU A 48 -7.38 0.96 -8.85
C LEU A 48 -8.11 1.85 -9.84
N ARG A 49 -7.59 1.98 -11.05
CA ARG A 49 -8.27 2.70 -12.12
C ARG A 49 -9.23 1.75 -12.84
N GLU A 50 -10.50 2.11 -12.87
CA GLU A 50 -11.53 1.44 -13.66
C GLU A 50 -12.15 2.45 -14.63
N GLY A 51 -11.73 2.39 -15.90
CA GLY A 51 -12.14 3.37 -16.91
C GLY A 51 -11.68 4.80 -16.58
N ASP A 52 -12.65 5.68 -16.34
CA ASP A 52 -12.49 7.08 -15.94
C ASP A 52 -12.65 7.30 -14.42
N LYS A 53 -12.60 6.23 -13.62
CA LYS A 53 -12.75 6.29 -12.16
C LYS A 53 -11.55 5.72 -11.42
N LEU A 54 -11.30 6.24 -10.23
CA LEU A 54 -10.40 5.70 -9.22
C LEU A 54 -11.22 5.02 -8.13
N ILE A 55 -10.91 3.77 -7.87
CA ILE A 55 -11.48 2.98 -6.78
C ILE A 55 -10.51 3.05 -5.61
N PHE A 56 -10.95 3.68 -4.52
CA PHE A 56 -10.23 3.69 -3.25
C PHE A 56 -10.24 2.29 -2.64
N SER A 57 -9.12 1.58 -2.76
CA SER A 57 -9.08 0.13 -2.55
C SER A 57 -8.27 -0.27 -1.31
N PHE A 58 -7.11 0.36 -1.08
CA PHE A 58 -6.25 0.01 0.05
C PHE A 58 -5.66 1.26 0.70
N THR A 59 -5.61 1.30 2.03
CA THR A 59 -5.00 2.40 2.78
C THR A 59 -4.33 1.87 4.04
N GLN A 60 -3.11 2.31 4.29
CA GLN A 60 -2.35 2.02 5.49
C GLN A 60 -1.90 3.34 6.10
N ASN A 61 -2.20 3.56 7.38
CA ASN A 61 -1.75 4.74 8.11
C ASN A 61 -1.44 4.33 9.55
N GLU A 62 -0.16 4.34 9.93
CA GLU A 62 0.26 3.87 11.25
C GLU A 62 -0.25 4.77 12.38
N ALA A 63 -0.26 6.09 12.19
CA ALA A 63 -0.69 7.04 13.20
C ALA A 63 -2.18 6.90 13.52
N LEU A 64 -3.01 6.67 12.50
CA LEU A 64 -4.44 6.41 12.69
C LEU A 64 -4.70 5.01 13.25
N GLN A 65 -3.93 4.00 12.81
CA GLN A 65 -4.06 2.63 13.29
C GLN A 65 -3.70 2.52 14.79
N ALA A 66 -2.73 3.30 15.26
CA ALA A 66 -2.35 3.37 16.67
C ALA A 66 -3.45 3.95 17.58
N LYS A 67 -4.39 4.71 17.02
CA LYS A 67 -5.55 5.26 17.76
C LYS A 67 -6.69 4.25 17.89
N LEU A 68 -6.64 3.12 17.18
CA LEU A 68 -7.67 2.10 17.24
C LEU A 68 -7.43 1.10 18.38
N PRO A 69 -8.50 0.52 18.97
CA PRO A 69 -8.38 -0.59 19.89
C PRO A 69 -7.63 -1.77 19.26
N ARG A 70 -6.87 -2.51 20.08
CA ARG A 70 -6.15 -3.71 19.62
C ARG A 70 -7.08 -4.68 18.90
N GLY A 71 -6.67 -5.12 17.71
CA GLY A 71 -7.44 -6.04 16.86
C GLY A 71 -8.45 -5.38 15.93
N LYS A 72 -8.60 -4.05 15.93
CA LYS A 72 -9.42 -3.34 14.95
C LYS A 72 -8.56 -2.88 13.77
N LYS A 73 -8.90 -3.28 12.54
CA LYS A 73 -8.35 -2.65 11.31
C LYS A 73 -9.08 -1.34 11.04
N MET A 74 -8.39 -0.34 10.50
CA MET A 74 -9.08 0.77 9.83
C MET A 74 -9.86 0.21 8.64
N ILE A 75 -11.18 0.30 8.70
CA ILE A 75 -12.05 0.00 7.56
C ILE A 75 -12.22 1.31 6.80
N TYR A 76 -11.44 1.51 5.75
CA TYR A 76 -11.79 2.53 4.77
C TYR A 76 -12.94 1.98 3.93
N SER A 77 -14.05 2.71 3.87
CA SER A 77 -15.13 2.41 2.94
C SER A 77 -14.59 2.52 1.51
N THR A 78 -14.76 1.48 0.69
CA THR A 78 -14.49 1.58 -0.75
C THR A 78 -15.38 2.67 -1.33
N PHE A 79 -14.78 3.70 -1.92
CA PHE A 79 -15.50 4.74 -2.65
C PHE A 79 -14.85 4.97 -4.00
N THR A 80 -15.61 5.56 -4.92
CA THR A 80 -15.13 5.86 -6.27
C THR A 80 -15.03 7.37 -6.47
N LEU A 81 -13.98 7.80 -7.14
CA LEU A 81 -13.77 9.19 -7.55
C LEU A 81 -13.63 9.26 -9.08
N PRO A 82 -14.17 10.27 -9.76
CA PRO A 82 -13.87 10.51 -11.17
C PRO A 82 -12.40 10.92 -11.33
N ILE A 83 -11.75 10.49 -12.41
CA ILE A 83 -10.40 10.93 -12.76
C ILE A 83 -10.47 12.36 -13.28
N SER A 84 -9.92 13.29 -12.50
CA SER A 84 -9.85 14.72 -12.78
C SER A 84 -8.58 15.33 -12.18
N HIS A 85 -8.24 16.56 -12.57
CA HIS A 85 -7.13 17.34 -11.97
C HIS A 85 -7.34 17.69 -10.50
N GLU A 86 -8.55 17.52 -9.98
CA GLU A 86 -8.85 17.74 -8.55
C GLU A 86 -8.58 16.49 -7.71
N THR A 87 -8.46 15.33 -8.37
CA THR A 87 -8.32 14.00 -7.75
C THR A 87 -6.95 13.35 -7.98
N ILE A 88 -6.09 13.97 -8.80
CA ILE A 88 -4.72 13.52 -9.13
C ILE A 88 -3.79 14.73 -9.16
#